data_AF-A0A351I9M6-F1
#
_entry.id   AF-A0A351I9M6-F1
#
_cell.length_a   1.000
_cell.length_b   1.000
_cell.length_c   1.000
_cell.angle_alpha   90.00
_cell.angle_beta   90.00
_cell.angle_gamma   90.00
#
_symmetry.space_group_name_H-M   'P 1'
#
loop_
_entity.id
_entity.type
_entity.pdbx_description
1 polymer ?
#
loop_
_entity_poly.entity_id
_entity_poly.type
_entity_poly.pdbx_seq_one_letter_code
_entity_poly.pdbx_strand_id
1 'polypeptide(L)' 'MKDIRWSQLKSERLKRTRGVSFEEIISSQLIAVKSHPKRVDQNIMLFKLKGYIWIVPYVEEKD' A
#
# COMPACT_ATOMS: atom_id res chain seq x y z
N MET A 1 9.99 -3.87 -14.00
CA MET A 1 8.95 -3.53 -13.01
C MET A 1 9.59 -3.67 -11.65
N LYS A 2 9.45 -2.69 -10.73
CA LYS A 2 9.99 -2.87 -9.37
C LYS A 2 9.13 -3.89 -8.62
N ASP A 3 9.76 -4.81 -7.92
CA ASP A 3 9.06 -5.76 -7.06
C ASP A 3 8.40 -5.01 -5.89
N ILE A 4 7.11 -5.25 -5.68
CA ILE A 4 6.42 -4.75 -4.49
C ILE A 4 6.47 -5.85 -3.43
N ARG A 5 7.08 -5.54 -2.28
CA ARG A 5 7.23 -6.46 -1.16
C ARG A 5 6.54 -5.91 0.07
N TRP A 6 5.97 -6.80 0.87
CA TRP A 6 5.42 -6.49 2.17
C TRP A 6 5.69 -7.62 3.15
N SER A 7 5.65 -7.29 4.44
CA SER A 7 5.73 -8.29 5.50
C SER A 7 4.41 -9.07 5.58
N GLN A 8 4.50 -10.41 5.57
CA GLN A 8 3.34 -11.29 5.75
C GLN A 8 2.60 -11.00 7.06
N LEU A 9 3.33 -10.77 8.15
CA LEU A 9 2.74 -10.40 9.45
C LEU A 9 1.90 -9.11 9.37
N LYS A 10 2.36 -8.12 8.58
CA LYS A 10 1.59 -6.88 8.37
C LYS A 10 0.33 -7.14 7.53
N SER A 11 0.41 -7.97 6.49
CA SER A 11 -0.77 -8.34 5.69
C SER A 11 -1.80 -9.09 6.53
N GLU A 12 -1.37 -10.07 7.32
CA GLU A 12 -2.26 -10.83 8.23
C GLU A 12 -2.92 -9.95 9.28
N ARG A 13 -2.17 -8.99 9.86
CA ARG A 13 -2.75 -8.01 10.78
C ARG A 13 -3.80 -7.13 10.07
N LEU A 14 -3.54 -6.70 8.84
CA LEU A 14 -4.49 -5.91 8.06
C LEU A 14 -5.77 -6.70 7.75
N LYS A 15 -5.64 -7.97 7.36
CA LYS A 15 -6.78 -8.88 7.15
C LYS A 15 -7.63 -9.00 8.41
N ARG A 16 -7.02 -9.26 9.57
CA ARG A 16 -7.75 -9.41 10.83
C ARG A 16 -8.44 -8.13 11.31
N THR A 17 -7.81 -6.98 11.11
CA THR A 17 -8.31 -5.70 11.65
C THR A 17 -9.21 -4.93 10.70
N ARG A 18 -9.05 -5.12 9.38
CA ARG A 18 -9.78 -4.36 8.36
C ARG A 18 -10.39 -5.22 7.24
N GLY A 19 -10.28 -6.55 7.32
CA GLY A 19 -10.91 -7.47 6.36
C GLY A 19 -10.33 -7.40 4.94
N VAL A 20 -9.08 -6.92 4.79
CA VAL A 20 -8.41 -6.73 3.51
C VAL A 20 -6.90 -7.01 3.66
N SER A 21 -6.28 -7.58 2.63
CA SER A 21 -4.85 -7.87 2.51
C SER A 21 -4.09 -6.89 1.62
N PHE A 22 -2.75 -6.86 1.71
CA PHE A 22 -1.95 -6.08 0.74
C PHE A 22 -2.09 -6.63 -0.68
N GLU A 23 -2.19 -7.95 -0.82
CA GLU A 23 -2.46 -8.65 -2.07
C GLU A 23 -3.74 -8.11 -2.75
N GLU A 24 -4.85 -8.03 -2.00
CA GLU A 24 -6.11 -7.45 -2.50
C GLU A 24 -5.99 -5.97 -2.85
N ILE A 25 -5.27 -5.18 -2.05
CA ILE A 25 -5.12 -3.75 -2.29
C ILE A 25 -4.30 -3.49 -3.56
N ILE A 26 -3.15 -4.14 -3.71
CA ILE A 26 -2.23 -3.90 -4.82
C ILE A 26 -2.80 -4.42 -6.15
N SER A 27 -3.60 -5.48 -6.10
CA SER A 27 -4.34 -5.99 -7.29
C SER A 27 -5.57 -5.15 -7.66
N SER A 28 -5.95 -4.19 -6.82
CA SER A 28 -7.07 -3.28 -7.09
C SER A 28 -6.64 -2.07 -7.94
N GLN A 29 -7.58 -1.14 -8.18
CA GLN A 29 -7.34 0.00 -9.03
C GLN A 29 -6.42 1.03 -8.35
N LEU A 30 -5.20 1.21 -8.88
CA LEU A 30 -4.33 2.33 -8.52
C LEU A 30 -4.93 3.64 -9.05
N ILE A 31 -5.10 4.62 -8.16
CA ILE A 31 -5.65 5.94 -8.46
C ILE A 31 -4.55 6.97 -8.63
N ALA A 32 -3.56 6.97 -7.73
CA ALA A 32 -2.46 7.93 -7.76
C ALA A 32 -1.28 7.46 -6.91
N VAL A 33 -0.11 7.99 -7.23
CA VAL A 33 1.08 7.95 -6.37
C VAL A 33 1.43 9.39 -5.99
N LYS A 34 1.72 9.64 -4.71
CA LYS A 34 2.08 10.96 -4.20
C LYS A 34 3.24 10.86 -3.20
N SER A 35 3.99 11.94 -3.02
CA SER A 35 4.95 12.03 -1.91
C SER A 35 4.23 12.02 -0.57
N HIS A 36 4.81 11.35 0.43
CA HIS A 36 4.22 11.32 1.76
C HIS A 36 4.35 12.71 2.40
N PRO A 37 3.26 13.34 2.88
CA PRO A 37 3.26 14.74 3.33
C PRO A 37 4.10 15.04 4.59
N LYS A 38 4.68 14.01 5.21
CA LYS A 38 5.39 14.09 6.50
C LYS A 38 6.69 13.28 6.52
N ARG A 39 6.91 12.40 5.55
CA ARG A 39 8.05 11.48 5.50
C ARG A 39 8.71 11.60 4.14
N VAL A 40 9.82 12.31 4.11
CA VAL A 40 10.49 12.72 2.86
C VAL A 40 11.03 11.51 2.08
N ASP A 41 11.33 10.43 2.79
CA ASP A 41 11.82 9.15 2.26
C ASP A 41 10.71 8.17 1.84
N GLN A 42 9.44 8.60 1.91
CA GLN A 42 8.30 7.74 1.61
C GLN A 42 7.38 8.35 0.56
N ASN A 43 6.77 7.46 -0.22
CA ASN A 43 5.66 7.78 -1.09
C ASN A 43 4.40 7.07 -0.58
N ILE A 44 3.25 7.48 -1.09
CA ILE A 44 1.95 6.85 -0.83
C ILE A 44 1.32 6.44 -2.15
N MET A 45 0.83 5.22 -2.21
CA MET A 45 -0.07 4.75 -3.27
C MET A 45 -1.51 4.85 -2.78
N LEU A 46 -2.39 5.36 -3.64
CA LEU A 46 -3.81 5.46 -3.37
C LEU A 46 -4.53 4.42 -4.24
N PHE A 47 -5.22 3.48 -3.61
CA PHE A 47 -5.97 2.43 -4.29
C PHE A 47 -7.47 2.56 -4.02
N LYS A 48 -8.30 2.28 -5.03
CA LYS A 48 -9.75 2.18 -4.87
C LYS A 48 -10.15 0.72 -4.70
N LEU A 49 -10.65 0.38 -3.52
CA LEU A 49 -11.10 -0.97 -3.18
C LEU A 49 -12.30 -0.93 -2.23
N LYS A 50 -13.33 -1.73 -2.53
CA LYS A 50 -14.57 -1.86 -1.73
C LYS A 50 -15.24 -0.49 -1.44
N GLY A 51 -15.20 0.43 -2.40
CA GLY A 51 -15.82 1.75 -2.28
C GLY A 51 -15.01 2.81 -1.51
N TYR A 52 -13.82 2.47 -1.02
CA TYR A 52 -12.95 3.38 -0.26
C TYR A 52 -11.61 3.60 -0.95
N ILE A 53 -10.97 4.74 -0.63
CA ILE A 53 -9.56 4.98 -0.97
C ILE A 53 -8.67 4.44 0.15
N TRP A 54 -7.79 3.53 -0.21
CA TRP A 54 -6.77 2.94 0.64
C TRP A 54 -5.44 3.64 0.38
N ILE A 55 -4.88 4.26 1.41
CA ILE A 55 -3.56 4.90 1.35
C ILE A 55 -2.54 3.90 1.86
N VAL A 56 -1.59 3.53 1.00
CA VAL A 56 -0.51 2.58 1.30
C VAL A 56 0.83 3.30 1.25
N PRO A 57 1.42 3.66 2.40
CA PRO A 57 2.78 4.16 2.46
C PRO A 57 3.79 3.09 2.06
N TYR A 58 4.80 3.48 1.29
CA TYR A 58 5.90 2.60 0.90
C TYR A 58 7.21 3.37 0.81
N VAL A 59 8.31 2.63 0.91
CA VAL A 59 9.67 3.09 0.65
C VAL A 59 10.16 2.45 -0.63
N GLU A 60 11.03 3.13 -1.36
CA GLU A 60 11.82 2.51 -2.42
C GLU A 60 13.20 2.23 -1.87
N GLU A 61 13.58 0.95 -1.83
CA GLU A 61 14.97 0.58 -1.55
C GLU A 61 15.83 1.02 -2.75
N LYS A 62 16.97 1.64 -2.45
CA LYS A 62 18.00 1.88 -3.46
C LYS A 62 18.74 0.56 -3.63
N ASP A 63 18.90 0.14 -4.89
CA ASP A 63 19.71 -1.04 -5.24
C ASP A 63 21.11 -0.98 -4.60
#